data_AF-A0A952AHW3-F1
#
_entry.id   AF-A0A952AHW3-F1
#
_cell.length_a   1.000
_cell.length_b   1.000
_cell.length_c   1.000
_cell.angle_alpha   90.00
_cell.angle_beta   90.00
_cell.angle_gamma   90.00
#
_symmetry.space_group_name_H-M   'P 1'
#
loop_
_entity.id
_entity.type
_entity.pdbx_description
1 polymer ?
#
loop_
_entity_poly.entity_id
_entity_poly.type
_entity_poly.pdbx_seq_one_letter_code
_entity_poly.pdbx_strand_id
1 'polypeptide(L)'
;MIVLEPSIYPKPIAQERKLSFKRVLLIVFPLLIIMGIVLGKSILAKNQDEINTFRAVANNPNQLQDNRENEIQPQVQGESFTTILEHTDGLTSVLLVGVDSRNVKLENGVFVNTRPENQSGTRNTDTIMQVVYNHKDKNVTMISIPRDMGVDVEIDCLKFHGSIHWVYDKAETKKCPQGGIEVLKTTVAS
;
A
#
# COMPACT_ATOMS: atom_id res chain seq x y z
N MET A 1 43.25 -86.36 23.43
CA MET A 1 43.18 -85.53 22.22
C MET A 1 42.39 -84.28 22.57
N ILE A 2 43.07 -83.13 22.62
CA ILE A 2 42.41 -81.82 22.79
C ILE A 2 41.82 -81.46 21.43
N VAL A 3 40.51 -81.23 21.32
CA VAL A 3 39.96 -80.36 20.27
C VAL A 3 38.73 -79.62 20.81
N LEU A 4 38.77 -78.31 20.64
CA LEU A 4 37.99 -77.21 21.22
C LEU A 4 36.51 -77.18 20.82
N GLU A 5 35.64 -76.85 21.77
CA GLU A 5 34.26 -76.39 21.50
C GLU A 5 34.25 -74.88 21.19
N PRO A 6 33.53 -74.39 20.16
CA PRO A 6 33.37 -72.97 19.93
C PRO A 6 32.30 -72.35 20.84
N SER A 7 32.80 -71.59 21.82
CA SER A 7 32.29 -70.34 22.39
C SER A 7 30.90 -69.85 21.95
N ILE A 8 29.93 -69.96 22.86
CA ILE A 8 28.63 -69.29 22.82
C ILE A 8 28.75 -67.93 23.53
N TYR A 9 28.62 -66.83 22.80
CA TYR A 9 28.30 -65.53 23.39
C TYR A 9 27.23 -64.81 22.53
N PRO A 10 25.98 -64.68 23.01
CA PRO A 10 25.07 -63.71 22.43
C PRO A 10 25.52 -62.29 22.81
N LYS A 11 25.63 -61.41 21.81
CA LYS A 11 25.89 -59.97 21.99
C LYS A 11 24.79 -59.34 22.87
N PRO A 12 25.14 -58.44 23.80
CA PRO A 12 24.14 -57.70 24.55
C PRO A 12 23.37 -56.77 23.60
N ILE A 13 22.05 -56.94 23.55
CA ILE A 13 21.12 -56.07 22.83
C ILE A 13 21.07 -54.74 23.60
N ALA A 14 21.53 -53.67 22.97
CA ALA A 14 21.49 -52.32 23.54
C ALA A 14 20.03 -51.93 23.83
N GLN A 15 19.68 -51.82 25.11
CA GLN A 15 18.39 -51.28 25.52
C GLN A 15 18.35 -49.79 25.16
N GLU A 16 17.53 -49.43 24.17
CA GLU A 16 17.23 -48.04 23.88
C GLU A 16 16.53 -47.41 25.10
N ARG A 17 17.24 -46.48 25.76
CA ARG A 17 16.67 -45.68 26.84
C ARG A 17 15.61 -44.77 26.24
N LYS A 18 14.33 -45.12 26.38
CA LYS A 18 13.20 -44.24 26.07
C LYS A 18 13.34 -42.94 26.87
N LEU A 19 13.69 -41.86 26.18
CA LEU A 19 13.73 -40.52 26.76
C LEU A 19 12.31 -40.14 27.21
N SER A 20 12.11 -39.82 28.49
CA SER A 20 10.80 -39.41 28.96
C SER A 20 10.44 -38.06 28.35
N PHE A 21 9.21 -37.93 27.85
CA PHE A 21 8.71 -36.72 27.19
C PHE A 21 8.91 -35.45 28.03
N LYS A 22 8.85 -35.57 29.37
CA LYS A 22 9.11 -34.47 30.31
C LYS A 22 10.55 -33.94 30.24
N ARG A 23 11.54 -34.80 29.96
CA ARG A 23 12.95 -34.40 29.81
C ARG A 23 13.21 -33.72 28.47
N VAL A 24 12.53 -34.15 27.40
CA VAL A 24 12.58 -33.47 26.11
C VAL A 24 11.95 -32.07 26.21
N LEU A 25 10.78 -31.97 26.86
CA LEU A 25 10.09 -30.70 27.03
C LEU A 25 10.93 -29.67 27.81
N LEU A 26 11.63 -30.10 28.87
CA LEU A 26 12.53 -29.25 29.66
C LEU A 26 13.70 -28.67 28.85
N ILE A 27 14.12 -29.34 27.78
CA ILE A 27 15.23 -28.88 26.93
C ILE A 27 14.70 -28.02 25.77
N VAL A 28 13.57 -28.41 25.17
CA VAL A 28 13.01 -27.72 23.99
C VAL A 28 12.34 -26.40 24.35
N PHE A 29 11.66 -26.34 25.51
CA PHE A 29 10.93 -25.14 25.93
C PHE A 29 11.81 -23.88 26.09
N PRO A 30 12.98 -23.92 26.77
CA PRO A 30 13.85 -22.74 26.85
C PRO A 30 14.44 -22.35 25.49
N LEU A 31 14.70 -23.31 24.60
CA LEU A 31 15.18 -23.03 23.23
C LEU A 31 14.13 -22.27 22.41
N LEU A 32 12.85 -22.63 22.52
CA LEU A 32 11.76 -21.92 21.84
C LEU A 32 11.59 -20.48 22.36
N ILE A 33 11.77 -20.25 23.67
CA ILE A 33 11.72 -18.89 24.24
C ILE A 33 12.88 -18.03 23.71
N ILE A 34 14.11 -18.58 23.69
CA ILE A 34 15.27 -17.86 23.16
C ILE A 34 15.07 -17.54 21.67
N MET A 35 14.56 -18.48 20.89
CA MET A 35 14.25 -18.26 19.47
C MET A 35 13.20 -17.16 19.27
N GLY A 36 12.15 -17.14 20.10
CA GLY A 36 11.13 -16.09 20.08
C GLY A 36 11.68 -14.70 20.41
N ILE A 37 12.63 -14.60 21.37
CA ILE A 37 13.28 -13.32 21.71
C ILE A 37 14.18 -12.83 20.57
N VAL A 38 14.93 -13.73 19.92
CA VAL A 38 15.79 -13.37 18.78
C VAL A 38 14.95 -12.89 17.59
N LEU A 39 13.91 -13.64 17.22
CA LEU A 39 13.01 -13.27 16.12
C LEU A 39 12.20 -12.00 16.43
N GLY A 40 11.77 -11.82 17.69
CA GLY A 40 11.06 -10.62 18.13
C GLY A 40 11.92 -9.36 18.03
N LYS A 41 13.22 -9.45 18.37
CA LYS A 41 14.16 -8.33 18.17
C LYS A 41 14.36 -7.99 16.70
N SER A 42 14.40 -8.97 15.80
CA SER A 42 14.52 -8.75 14.35
C SER A 42 13.29 -8.04 13.76
N ILE A 43 12.09 -8.38 14.22
CA ILE A 43 10.84 -7.75 13.77
C ILE A 43 10.72 -6.32 14.32
N LEU A 44 11.10 -6.11 15.58
CA LEU A 44 11.05 -4.78 16.19
C LEU A 44 12.08 -3.83 15.57
N ALA A 45 13.30 -4.29 15.26
CA ALA A 45 14.32 -3.50 14.57
C ALA A 45 13.85 -3.07 13.17
N LYS A 46 13.18 -3.95 12.42
CA LYS A 46 12.68 -3.64 11.07
C LYS A 46 11.61 -2.55 11.07
N ASN A 47 10.71 -2.56 12.08
CA ASN A 47 9.68 -1.52 12.22
C ASN A 47 10.26 -0.19 12.75
N GLN A 48 11.34 -0.24 13.53
CA GLN A 48 11.99 0.96 14.06
C GLN A 48 12.86 1.66 13.00
N ASP A 49 13.45 0.91 12.08
CA ASP A 49 14.15 1.44 10.91
C ASP A 49 13.19 2.09 9.90
N GLU A 50 11.98 1.55 9.69
CA GLU A 50 10.93 2.24 8.90
C GLU A 50 10.50 3.55 9.58
N ILE A 51 10.25 3.57 10.88
CA ILE A 51 9.84 4.80 11.59
C ILE A 51 10.96 5.85 11.63
N ASN A 52 12.22 5.42 11.75
CA ASN A 52 13.38 6.33 11.74
C ASN A 52 13.75 6.82 10.34
N THR A 53 13.52 6.03 9.29
CA THR A 53 13.70 6.50 7.90
C THR A 53 12.65 7.54 7.52
N PHE A 54 11.39 7.40 7.97
CA PHE A 54 10.38 8.46 7.78
C PHE A 54 10.70 9.76 8.54
N ARG A 55 11.36 9.68 9.71
CA ARG A 55 11.79 10.87 10.48
C ARG A 55 13.10 11.49 9.98
N ALA A 56 14.03 10.70 9.45
CA ALA A 56 15.32 11.20 8.95
C ALA A 56 15.18 11.95 7.61
N VAL A 57 14.24 11.55 6.75
CA VAL A 57 13.94 12.23 5.48
C VAL A 57 13.41 13.66 5.68
N ALA A 58 12.78 13.94 6.83
CA ALA A 58 12.29 15.28 7.16
C ALA A 58 13.41 16.28 7.54
N ASN A 59 14.61 15.82 7.91
CA ASN A 59 15.63 16.68 8.55
C ASN A 59 16.96 16.77 7.80
N ASN A 60 17.21 15.99 6.74
CA ASN A 60 18.47 16.13 5.99
C ASN A 60 18.38 15.62 4.53
N PRO A 61 18.11 16.50 3.54
CA PRO A 61 17.92 16.09 2.14
C PRO A 61 19.19 15.58 1.45
N ASN A 62 20.38 15.72 2.06
CA ASN A 62 21.66 15.42 1.41
C ASN A 62 22.20 14.00 1.64
N GLN A 63 21.53 13.12 2.40
CA GLN A 63 22.00 11.73 2.62
C GLN A 63 21.42 10.70 1.64
N LEU A 64 20.52 11.10 0.73
CA LEU A 64 19.91 10.19 -0.25
C LEU A 64 20.74 9.94 -1.52
N GLN A 65 21.89 10.61 -1.68
CA GLN A 65 22.70 10.51 -2.91
C GLN A 65 23.72 9.37 -2.92
N ASP A 66 24.14 8.82 -1.78
CA ASP A 66 25.36 8.00 -1.74
C ASP A 66 25.14 6.47 -1.78
N ASN A 67 23.89 5.99 -1.82
CA ASN A 67 23.59 4.55 -1.81
C ASN A 67 22.67 4.05 -2.95
N ARG A 68 22.39 4.88 -3.97
CA ARG A 68 21.50 4.53 -5.09
C ARG A 68 22.19 4.17 -6.40
N GLU A 69 23.51 3.94 -6.40
CA GLU A 69 24.23 3.69 -7.66
C GLU A 69 23.96 2.32 -8.31
N ASN A 70 23.25 1.39 -7.66
CA ASN A 70 23.04 0.04 -8.22
C ASN A 70 21.61 -0.53 -8.12
N GLU A 71 20.61 0.28 -7.80
CA GLU A 71 19.22 -0.15 -7.92
C GLU A 71 18.64 0.42 -9.21
N ILE A 72 18.38 -0.44 -10.19
CA ILE A 72 17.66 -0.09 -11.42
C ILE A 72 16.24 0.31 -10.99
N GLN A 73 16.06 1.60 -10.69
CA GLN A 73 14.76 2.16 -10.39
C GLN A 73 13.89 2.00 -11.65
N PRO A 74 12.64 1.51 -11.52
CA PRO A 74 11.71 1.55 -12.64
C PRO A 74 11.61 3.00 -13.10
N GLN A 75 11.94 3.25 -14.37
CA GLN A 75 11.79 4.58 -14.93
C GLN A 75 10.31 4.95 -14.97
N VAL A 76 9.84 5.63 -13.94
CA VAL A 76 8.59 6.37 -14.00
C VAL A 76 8.88 7.59 -14.87
N GLN A 77 8.60 7.48 -16.17
CA GLN A 77 8.47 8.64 -17.04
C GLN A 77 7.18 9.38 -16.66
N GLY A 78 7.22 10.06 -15.52
CA GLY A 78 6.25 11.05 -15.10
C GLY A 78 7.03 12.32 -14.83
N GLU A 79 6.57 13.44 -15.37
CA GLU A 79 7.12 14.75 -15.02
C GLU A 79 7.11 14.88 -13.49
N SER A 80 8.25 15.31 -12.91
CA SER A 80 8.31 15.62 -11.49
C SER A 80 7.48 16.88 -11.24
N PHE A 81 6.19 16.70 -10.96
CA PHE A 81 5.32 17.79 -10.52
C PHE A 81 5.69 18.18 -9.09
N THR A 82 6.66 19.09 -8.92
CA THR A 82 6.73 19.87 -7.68
C THR A 82 5.63 20.91 -7.75
N THR A 83 4.40 20.53 -7.41
CA THR A 83 3.32 21.50 -7.27
C THR A 83 3.67 22.39 -6.09
N ILE A 84 4.16 23.60 -6.36
CA ILE A 84 4.31 24.63 -5.35
C ILE A 84 2.89 25.15 -5.11
N LEU A 85 2.28 24.70 -4.01
CA LEU A 85 0.97 25.14 -3.60
C LEU A 85 1.06 26.62 -3.24
N GLU A 86 0.32 27.48 -3.95
CA GLU A 86 0.33 28.93 -3.66
C GLU A 86 -0.06 29.19 -2.20
N HIS A 87 0.76 29.97 -1.50
CA HIS A 87 0.74 30.18 -0.05
C HIS A 87 -0.16 31.33 0.41
N THR A 88 -1.13 31.75 -0.39
CA THR A 88 -1.78 33.06 -0.19
C THR A 88 -2.93 33.04 0.82
N ASP A 89 -3.50 31.88 1.15
CA ASP A 89 -4.86 31.82 1.74
C ASP A 89 -4.93 31.15 3.12
N GLY A 90 -3.80 30.70 3.66
CA GLY A 90 -3.73 30.02 4.96
C GLY A 90 -4.25 28.58 4.98
N LEU A 91 -5.06 28.15 4.01
CA LEU A 91 -5.45 26.76 3.78
C LEU A 91 -5.04 26.31 2.38
N THR A 92 -4.62 25.06 2.24
CA THR A 92 -4.51 24.39 0.94
C THR A 92 -5.36 23.13 0.95
N SER A 93 -6.18 22.95 -0.08
CA SER A 93 -6.98 21.74 -0.24
C SER A 93 -6.54 20.93 -1.46
N VAL A 94 -6.53 19.61 -1.30
CA VAL A 94 -6.26 18.64 -2.36
C VAL A 94 -7.42 17.65 -2.37
N LEU A 95 -7.94 17.35 -3.54
CA LEU A 95 -8.91 16.28 -3.73
C LEU A 95 -8.16 14.99 -4.13
N LEU A 96 -8.27 13.96 -3.29
CA LEU A 96 -7.76 12.63 -3.57
C LEU A 96 -8.89 11.73 -4.05
N VAL A 97 -8.66 11.05 -5.18
CA VAL A 97 -9.66 10.19 -5.81
C VAL A 97 -9.04 8.84 -6.16
N GLY A 98 -9.59 7.78 -5.58
CA GLY A 98 -9.25 6.40 -5.94
C GLY A 98 -10.18 5.91 -7.05
N VAL A 99 -9.63 5.68 -8.24
CA VAL A 99 -10.39 5.21 -9.42
C VAL A 99 -10.16 3.71 -9.60
N ASP A 100 -11.20 2.88 -9.53
CA ASP A 100 -11.16 1.47 -9.96
C ASP A 100 -11.20 1.42 -11.49
N SER A 101 -10.00 1.29 -12.05
CA SER A 101 -9.77 1.31 -13.47
C SER A 101 -9.63 -0.13 -14.00
N ARG A 102 -10.67 -0.66 -14.67
CA ARG A 102 -10.59 -1.98 -15.33
C ARG A 102 -10.70 -1.80 -16.82
N ASN A 103 -9.79 -2.44 -17.55
CA ASN A 103 -9.70 -2.34 -19.01
C ASN A 103 -9.51 -0.89 -19.51
N VAL A 104 -8.79 -0.07 -18.74
CA VAL A 104 -8.34 1.26 -19.15
C VAL A 104 -6.87 1.44 -18.75
N LYS A 105 -6.14 2.27 -19.48
CA LYS A 105 -4.76 2.69 -19.21
C LYS A 105 -4.69 4.21 -19.12
N LEU A 106 -3.78 4.77 -18.34
CA LEU A 106 -3.54 6.21 -18.32
C LEU A 106 -2.55 6.57 -19.43
N GLU A 107 -2.94 7.44 -20.35
CA GLU A 107 -2.08 7.99 -21.39
C GLU A 107 -2.22 9.51 -21.39
N ASN A 108 -1.11 10.22 -21.22
CA ASN A 108 -1.08 11.69 -21.18
C ASN A 108 -2.09 12.29 -20.17
N GLY A 109 -2.24 11.66 -19.00
CA GLY A 109 -3.18 12.12 -17.96
C GLY A 109 -4.65 11.79 -18.23
N VAL A 110 -4.97 11.08 -19.32
CA VAL A 110 -6.33 10.68 -19.68
C VAL A 110 -6.46 9.16 -19.64
N PHE A 111 -7.55 8.64 -19.09
CA PHE A 111 -7.81 7.20 -19.17
C PHE A 111 -8.26 6.85 -20.59
N VAL A 112 -7.63 5.84 -21.18
CA VAL A 112 -7.90 5.31 -22.52
C VAL A 112 -8.28 3.85 -22.40
N ASN A 113 -9.28 3.40 -23.15
CA ASN A 113 -9.75 2.03 -23.11
C ASN A 113 -8.71 1.05 -23.67
N THR A 114 -8.52 -0.10 -23.03
CA THR A 114 -7.56 -1.13 -23.47
C THR A 114 -8.22 -2.32 -24.17
N ARG A 115 -9.55 -2.37 -24.23
CA ARG A 115 -10.30 -3.41 -24.95
C ARG A 115 -10.74 -2.96 -26.35
N PRO A 116 -11.07 -3.91 -27.25
CA PRO A 116 -11.56 -3.60 -28.59
C PRO A 116 -12.77 -2.65 -28.55
N GLU A 117 -12.91 -1.88 -29.63
CA GLU A 117 -13.98 -0.91 -29.83
C GLU A 117 -15.34 -1.54 -29.43
N ASN A 118 -16.06 -0.87 -28.52
CA ASN A 118 -17.40 -1.20 -27.98
C ASN A 118 -17.49 -1.85 -26.58
N GLN A 119 -16.40 -2.12 -25.86
CA GLN A 119 -16.50 -2.47 -24.43
C GLN A 119 -16.02 -1.32 -23.56
N SER A 120 -16.91 -0.56 -22.92
CA SER A 120 -16.50 0.49 -21.96
C SER A 120 -15.70 -0.12 -20.80
N GLY A 121 -14.47 0.35 -20.61
CA GLY A 121 -13.73 0.10 -19.38
C GLY A 121 -14.41 0.80 -18.19
N THR A 122 -14.23 0.28 -16.98
CA THR A 122 -14.80 0.90 -15.78
C THR A 122 -13.86 1.96 -15.24
N ARG A 123 -14.42 3.07 -14.76
CA ARG A 123 -13.67 4.15 -14.10
C ARG A 123 -14.44 4.68 -12.88
N ASN A 124 -14.88 3.78 -12.02
CA ASN A 124 -15.66 4.16 -10.86
C ASN A 124 -14.73 4.78 -9.80
N THR A 125 -15.17 5.86 -9.16
CA THR A 125 -14.43 6.42 -8.03
C THR A 125 -14.87 5.74 -6.74
N ASP A 126 -14.03 4.87 -6.19
CA ASP A 126 -14.34 4.13 -4.95
C ASP A 126 -13.99 4.94 -3.69
N THR A 127 -13.00 5.82 -3.81
CA THR A 127 -12.56 6.70 -2.73
C THR A 127 -12.60 8.14 -3.20
N ILE A 128 -13.26 9.00 -2.43
CA ILE A 128 -13.23 10.44 -2.62
C ILE A 128 -12.88 11.04 -1.27
N MET A 129 -11.79 11.79 -1.19
CA MET A 129 -11.31 12.39 0.06
C MET A 129 -10.78 13.78 -0.20
N GLN A 130 -11.24 14.76 0.58
CA GLN A 130 -10.65 16.09 0.59
C GLN A 130 -9.63 16.16 1.72
N VAL A 131 -8.40 16.54 1.38
CA VAL A 131 -7.33 16.80 2.33
C VAL A 131 -7.13 18.30 2.42
N VAL A 132 -7.25 18.85 3.61
CA VAL A 132 -7.06 20.28 3.86
C VAL A 132 -5.89 20.45 4.81
N TYR A 133 -4.86 21.16 4.36
CA TYR A 133 -3.73 21.58 5.16
C TYR A 133 -3.92 23.02 5.61
N ASN A 134 -3.86 23.26 6.92
CA ASN A 134 -3.90 24.59 7.49
C ASN A 134 -2.47 25.07 7.77
N HIS A 135 -2.04 26.09 7.03
CA HIS A 135 -0.70 26.66 7.13
C HIS A 135 -0.47 27.43 8.44
N LYS A 136 -1.54 27.88 9.12
CA LYS A 136 -1.46 28.65 10.37
C LYS A 136 -1.10 27.77 11.56
N ASP A 137 -1.83 26.68 11.74
CA ASP A 137 -1.68 25.76 12.88
C ASP A 137 -0.95 24.45 12.52
N LYS A 138 -0.60 24.27 11.24
CA LYS A 138 0.11 23.11 10.69
C LYS A 138 -0.68 21.80 10.80
N ASN A 139 -2.00 21.88 10.92
CA ASN A 139 -2.87 20.71 10.99
C ASN A 139 -3.32 20.22 9.61
N VAL A 140 -3.50 18.90 9.49
CA VAL A 140 -4.09 18.24 8.33
C VAL A 140 -5.45 17.69 8.72
N THR A 141 -6.49 18.04 7.95
CA THR A 141 -7.83 17.47 8.07
C THR A 141 -8.12 16.65 6.83
N MET A 142 -8.61 15.42 7.01
CA MET A 142 -9.05 14.55 5.92
C MET A 142 -10.55 14.31 6.04
N ILE A 143 -11.29 14.65 5.00
CA ILE A 143 -12.75 14.51 4.94
C ILE A 143 -13.06 13.45 3.89
N SER A 144 -13.57 12.30 4.34
CA SER A 144 -14.02 11.25 3.42
C SER A 144 -15.42 11.59 2.92
N ILE A 145 -15.62 11.53 1.60
CA ILE A 145 -16.91 11.76 0.97
C ILE A 145 -17.50 10.38 0.61
N PRO A 146 -18.67 10.02 1.15
CA PRO A 146 -19.28 8.72 0.87
C PRO A 146 -19.55 8.55 -0.63
N ARG A 147 -19.11 7.42 -1.18
CA ARG A 147 -19.28 7.05 -2.59
C ARG A 147 -20.73 7.17 -3.09
N ASP A 148 -21.67 6.85 -2.21
CA ASP A 148 -23.10 6.77 -2.52
C ASP A 148 -23.85 8.07 -2.17
N MET A 149 -23.14 9.13 -1.78
CA MET A 149 -23.70 10.46 -1.55
C MET A 149 -24.47 10.93 -2.80
N GLY A 150 -25.75 11.26 -2.62
CA GLY A 150 -26.59 11.80 -3.70
C GLY A 150 -26.15 13.21 -4.07
N VAL A 151 -25.97 13.44 -5.36
CA VAL A 151 -25.58 14.73 -5.93
C VAL A 151 -26.46 15.07 -7.12
N ASP A 152 -26.68 16.37 -7.30
CA ASP A 152 -27.29 16.96 -8.47
C ASP A 152 -26.24 17.78 -9.21
N VAL A 153 -25.84 17.28 -10.38
CA VAL A 153 -24.87 17.94 -11.26
C VAL A 153 -25.63 18.54 -12.43
N GLU A 154 -25.67 19.86 -12.48
CA GLU A 154 -26.23 20.62 -13.59
C GLU A 154 -25.17 21.56 -14.18
N ILE A 155 -24.36 21.01 -15.08
CA ILE A 155 -23.38 21.75 -15.87
C ILE A 155 -23.67 21.55 -17.36
N ASP A 156 -23.19 22.45 -18.22
CA ASP A 156 -23.54 22.48 -19.65
C ASP A 156 -23.35 21.13 -20.37
N CYS A 157 -22.32 20.36 -20.02
CA CYS A 157 -22.01 19.07 -20.65
C CYS A 157 -22.64 17.85 -19.96
N LEU A 158 -23.14 17.99 -18.72
CA LEU A 158 -23.63 16.89 -17.91
C LEU A 158 -24.78 17.36 -17.01
N LYS A 159 -25.96 16.78 -17.25
CA LYS A 159 -27.11 16.80 -16.34
C LYS A 159 -27.27 15.42 -15.72
N PHE A 160 -27.05 15.31 -14.42
CA PHE A 160 -27.04 14.04 -13.72
C PHE A 160 -27.52 14.17 -12.28
N HIS A 161 -28.46 13.30 -11.90
CA HIS A 161 -28.88 13.06 -10.53
C HIS A 161 -28.51 11.63 -10.15
N GLY A 162 -27.81 11.44 -9.03
CA GLY A 162 -27.47 10.11 -8.52
C GLY A 162 -26.27 10.14 -7.59
N SER A 163 -25.59 9.01 -7.44
CA SER A 163 -24.44 8.91 -6.53
C SER A 163 -23.18 9.56 -7.10
N ILE A 164 -22.44 10.27 -6.25
CA ILE A 164 -21.24 11.03 -6.63
C ILE A 164 -20.17 10.21 -7.35
N HIS A 165 -20.09 8.90 -7.08
CA HIS A 165 -19.07 8.05 -7.71
C HIS A 165 -19.22 7.87 -9.22
N TRP A 166 -20.42 8.16 -9.75
CA TRP A 166 -20.67 8.12 -11.18
C TRP A 166 -20.24 9.40 -11.89
N VAL A 167 -20.00 10.50 -11.16
CA VAL A 167 -19.78 11.82 -11.75
C VAL A 167 -18.55 11.82 -12.65
N TYR A 168 -17.43 11.27 -12.17
CA TYR A 168 -16.20 11.16 -12.93
C TYR A 168 -16.41 10.40 -14.25
N ASP A 169 -16.94 9.17 -14.17
CA ASP A 169 -17.12 8.30 -15.33
C ASP A 169 -18.13 8.86 -16.33
N LYS A 170 -19.23 9.47 -15.84
CA LYS A 170 -20.23 10.10 -16.70
C LYS A 170 -19.67 11.32 -17.43
N ALA A 171 -18.88 12.14 -16.76
CA ALA A 171 -18.24 13.29 -17.37
C ALA A 171 -17.21 12.88 -18.44
N GLU A 172 -16.39 11.86 -18.18
CA GLU A 172 -15.49 11.26 -19.17
C GLU A 172 -16.27 10.69 -20.37
N THR A 173 -17.33 9.92 -20.10
CA THR A 173 -18.16 9.29 -21.14
C THR A 173 -18.88 10.32 -22.01
N LYS A 174 -19.36 11.41 -21.40
CA LYS A 174 -19.97 12.55 -22.11
C LYS A 174 -18.94 13.43 -22.80
N LYS A 175 -17.65 13.18 -22.60
CA LYS A 175 -16.55 13.99 -23.15
C LYS A 175 -16.70 15.47 -22.77
N CYS A 176 -17.01 15.72 -21.51
CA CYS A 176 -17.05 17.08 -20.97
C CYS A 176 -15.72 17.81 -21.27
N PRO A 177 -15.74 19.07 -21.75
CA PRO A 177 -14.52 19.79 -22.14
C PRO A 177 -13.46 19.87 -21.03
N GLN A 178 -13.89 19.97 -19.77
CA GLN A 178 -13.03 20.03 -18.59
C GLN A 178 -12.56 18.64 -18.07
N GLY A 179 -13.10 17.54 -18.61
CA GLY A 179 -12.79 16.19 -18.16
C GLY A 179 -13.49 15.78 -16.85
N GLY A 180 -13.37 14.50 -16.49
CA GLY A 180 -14.09 13.93 -15.36
C GLY A 180 -13.61 14.40 -13.99
N ILE A 181 -12.30 14.63 -13.84
CA ILE A 181 -11.72 15.05 -12.56
C ILE A 181 -12.14 16.47 -12.18
N GLU A 182 -12.22 17.38 -13.16
CA GLU A 182 -12.64 18.77 -12.93
C GLU A 182 -14.13 18.87 -12.63
N VAL A 183 -14.97 18.07 -13.32
CA VAL A 183 -16.40 17.97 -13.00
C VAL A 183 -16.60 17.45 -11.58
N LEU A 184 -15.88 16.40 -11.19
CA LEU A 184 -15.93 15.86 -9.83
C LEU A 184 -15.46 16.89 -8.79
N LYS A 185 -14.36 17.60 -9.06
CA LYS A 185 -13.86 18.69 -8.20
C LYS A 185 -14.91 19.78 -8.00
N THR A 186 -15.56 20.21 -9.08
CA THR A 186 -16.63 21.22 -9.03
C THR A 186 -17.82 20.73 -8.20
N THR A 187 -18.20 19.45 -8.35
CA THR A 187 -19.30 18.83 -7.60
C THR A 187 -18.99 18.71 -6.09
N VAL A 188 -17.72 18.51 -5.71
CA VAL A 188 -17.30 18.49 -4.31
C VAL A 188 -17.28 19.90 -3.70
N ALA A 189 -17.08 20.93 -4.51
CA ALA A 189 -16.98 22.32 -4.07
C ALA A 189 -18.32 23.07 -4.01
N SER A 190 -19.38 22.56 -4.64
CA SER A 190 -20.74 23.12 -4.67
C SER A 190 -21.55 22.69 -3.45
#